data_AF-A0AAW3RBP8-F1
#
_entry.id   AF-A0AAW3RBP8-F1
#
_cell.length_a   1.000
_cell.length_b   1.000
_cell.length_c   1.000
_cell.angle_alpha   90.00
_cell.angle_beta   90.00
_cell.angle_gamma   90.00
#
_symmetry.space_group_name_H-M   'P 1'
#
loop_
_entity.id
_entity.type
_entity.pdbx_description
1 polymer ?
#
loop_
_entity_poly.entity_id
_entity_poly.type
_entity_poly.pdbx_seq_one_letter_code
_entity_poly.pdbx_strand_id
1 'polypeptide(L)' 'MSFDLSEFLTEGLINSINNGLIPSDLATVYAGNYLVKSLITQAQVTQLSDAITAYKAAADKAAADKAAQASATVDNNSVQ' A
#
# COMPACT_ATOMS: atom_id res chain seq x y z
N MET A 1 24.51 2.13 -9.95
CA MET A 1 23.07 2.42 -9.78
C MET A 1 22.83 2.61 -8.30
N SER A 2 22.35 3.79 -7.89
CA SER A 2 21.89 4.06 -6.52
C SER A 2 20.50 3.44 -6.38
N PHE A 3 20.26 2.67 -5.31
CA PHE A 3 18.92 2.21 -4.99
C PHE A 3 18.15 3.38 -4.37
N ASP A 4 17.13 3.87 -5.08
CA ASP A 4 16.29 4.96 -4.58
C ASP A 4 15.19 4.38 -3.70
N LEU A 5 15.48 4.37 -2.40
CA LEU A 5 14.58 3.80 -1.40
C LEU A 5 13.23 4.53 -1.40
N SER A 6 13.21 5.83 -1.68
CA SER A 6 11.96 6.59 -1.76
C SER A 6 11.05 6.02 -2.85
N GLU A 7 11.56 5.83 -4.07
CA GLU A 7 10.80 5.28 -5.21
C GLU A 7 10.33 3.85 -4.92
N PHE A 8 11.20 3.02 -4.34
CA PHE A 8 10.84 1.68 -3.91
C PHE A 8 9.70 1.69 -2.88
N LEU A 9 9.68 2.64 -1.95
CA LEU A 9 8.66 2.73 -0.89
C LEU A 9 7.33 3.30 -1.40
N THR A 10 7.34 4.30 -2.28
CA THR A 10 6.09 4.86 -2.83
C THR A 10 5.48 4.00 -3.91
N GLU A 11 6.25 3.45 -4.84
CA GLU A 11 5.67 2.71 -5.97
C GLU A 11 5.84 1.20 -5.78
N GLY A 12 7.06 0.74 -5.53
CA GLY A 12 7.35 -0.70 -5.44
C GLY A 12 6.60 -1.39 -4.30
N LEU A 13 6.60 -0.77 -3.12
CA LEU A 13 5.97 -1.32 -1.94
C LEU A 13 4.46 -1.19 -1.98
N ILE A 14 3.92 -0.03 -2.39
CA ILE A 14 2.48 0.16 -2.55
C ILE A 14 1.92 -0.85 -3.55
N ASN A 15 2.58 -1.03 -4.68
CA ASN A 15 2.16 -2.00 -5.69
C ASN A 15 2.26 -3.43 -5.14
N SER A 16 3.26 -3.72 -4.32
CA SER A 16 3.38 -5.01 -3.62
C SER A 16 2.23 -5.26 -2.63
N ILE A 17 1.84 -4.25 -1.85
CA ILE A 17 0.72 -4.39 -0.91
C ILE A 17 -0.61 -4.52 -1.66
N ASN A 18 -0.82 -3.73 -2.71
CA ASN A 18 -2.03 -3.78 -3.55
C ASN A 18 -2.23 -5.12 -4.25
N ASN A 19 -1.16 -5.74 -4.73
CA ASN A 19 -1.22 -7.06 -5.35
C ASN A 19 -1.24 -8.21 -4.33
N GLY A 20 -1.29 -7.90 -3.02
CA GLY A 20 -1.26 -8.91 -1.96
C GLY A 20 0.07 -9.65 -1.84
N LEU A 21 1.15 -9.12 -2.45
CA LEU A 21 2.49 -9.71 -2.39
C LEU A 21 3.10 -9.57 -0.99
N ILE A 22 2.78 -8.48 -0.28
CA ILE A 22 3.30 -8.20 1.06
C ILE A 22 2.20 -7.61 1.94
N PRO A 23 1.89 -8.21 3.10
CA PRO A 23 1.01 -7.58 4.09
C PRO A 23 1.66 -6.34 4.71
N SER A 24 0.87 -5.28 4.92
CA SER A 24 1.35 -4.02 5.50
C SER A 24 1.93 -4.18 6.91
N ASP A 25 1.37 -5.08 7.72
CA ASP A 25 1.92 -5.43 9.04
C ASP A 25 3.33 -6.01 8.94
N LEU A 26 3.56 -6.91 7.97
CA LEU A 26 4.88 -7.50 7.74
C LEU A 26 5.89 -6.44 7.30
N ALA A 27 5.50 -5.52 6.41
CA ALA A 27 6.38 -4.44 5.96
C ALA A 27 6.89 -3.59 7.15
N THR A 28 6.01 -3.26 8.09
CA THR A 28 6.36 -2.47 9.29
C THR A 28 7.31 -3.23 10.21
N VAL A 29 7.04 -4.52 10.46
CA VAL A 29 7.90 -5.40 11.28
C VAL A 29 9.28 -5.56 10.65
N TYR A 30 9.35 -5.77 9.33
CA TYR A 30 10.61 -5.90 8.61
C TYR A 30 11.43 -4.61 8.71
N ALA A 31 10.83 -3.43 8.55
CA ALA A 31 11.53 -2.17 8.75
C ALA A 31 12.12 -2.02 10.15
N GLY A 32 11.34 -2.36 11.19
CA GLY A 32 11.85 -2.37 12.56
C GLY A 32 13.09 -3.25 12.70
N ASN A 33 13.09 -4.44 12.08
CA ASN A 33 14.24 -5.33 12.08
C ASN A 33 15.44 -4.78 11.28
N TYR A 34 15.20 -4.13 10.14
CA TYR A 34 16.25 -3.46 9.36
C TYR A 34 16.87 -2.29 10.10
N LEU A 35 16.08 -1.55 10.89
CA LEU A 35 16.55 -0.47 11.74
C LEU A 35 17.46 -1.00 12.85
N VAL A 36 17.03 -2.06 13.55
CA VAL A 36 17.83 -2.71 14.60
C VAL A 36 19.16 -3.23 14.02
N LYS A 37 19.14 -3.73 12.79
CA LYS A 37 20.34 -4.16 12.04
C LYS A 37 21.17 -3.01 11.45
N SER A 38 20.78 -1.75 11.68
CA SER A 38 21.41 -0.55 11.11
C SER A 38 21.52 -0.57 9.57
N LEU A 39 20.64 -1.32 8.90
CA LEU A 39 20.56 -1.40 7.44
C LEU A 39 19.78 -0.22 6.86
N ILE A 40 18.91 0.38 7.68
CA ILE A 40 18.18 1.61 7.38
C ILE A 40 18.26 2.57 8.56
N THR A 41 17.92 3.83 8.30
CA THR A 41 17.86 4.88 9.32
C THR A 41 16.45 5.05 9.88
N GLN A 42 16.34 5.73 11.03
CA GLN A 42 15.06 6.10 11.63
C GLN A 42 14.16 6.86 10.64
N ALA A 43 14.75 7.76 9.84
CA ALA A 43 14.03 8.54 8.84
C ALA A 43 13.40 7.65 7.75
N GLN A 44 14.09 6.59 7.35
CA GLN A 44 13.61 5.63 6.35
C GLN A 44 12.48 4.76 6.90
N VAL A 45 12.51 4.42 8.20
CA VAL A 45 11.38 3.77 8.87
C VAL A 45 10.15 4.68 8.88
N THR A 46 10.34 5.97 9.19
CA THR A 46 9.25 6.95 9.14
C THR A 46 8.65 7.06 7.75
N GLN A 47 9.48 7.20 6.70
CA GLN A 47 9.01 7.27 5.31
C GLN A 47 8.21 6.03 4.90
N LEU A 48 8.65 4.84 5.30
CA LEU A 48 7.90 3.61 5.07
C LEU A 48 6.56 3.62 5.81
N SER A 49 6.55 4.03 7.07
CA SER A 49 5.32 4.08 7.89
C SER A 49 4.31 5.09 7.32
N ASP A 50 4.80 6.25 6.85
CA ASP A 50 4.00 7.26 6.16
C ASP A 50 3.45 6.72 4.84
N ALA A 51 4.27 6.04 4.04
CA ALA A 51 3.84 5.42 2.78
C ALA A 51 2.76 4.34 3.01
N ILE A 52 2.91 3.50 4.04
CA ILE A 52 1.89 2.51 4.43
C ILE A 52 0.60 3.20 4.91
N THR A 53 0.71 4.28 5.67
CA THR A 53 -0.46 5.03 6.17
C THR A 53 -1.21 5.71 5.03
N ALA A 54 -0.49 6.40 4.15
CA ALA A 54 -1.04 7.00 2.93
C ALA A 54 -1.66 5.92 2.03
N TYR A 55 -1.02 4.75 1.94
CA TYR A 55 -1.56 3.60 1.24
C TYR A 55 -2.88 3.13 1.84
N LYS A 56 -2.96 2.88 3.16
CA LYS A 56 -4.22 2.45 3.79
C LYS A 56 -5.33 3.47 3.56
N ALA A 57 -5.03 4.77 3.70
CA ALA A 57 -5.98 5.83 3.41
C ALA A 57 -6.42 5.85 1.94
N ALA A 58 -5.50 5.65 1.00
CA ALA A 58 -5.81 5.55 -0.43
C ALA A 58 -6.56 4.26 -0.78
N ALA A 59 -6.25 3.14 -0.12
CA ALA A 59 -6.90 1.85 -0.29
C ALA A 59 -8.32 1.88 0.29
N ASP A 60 -8.55 2.53 1.43
CA ASP A 60 -9.88 2.77 1.97
C ASP A 60 -10.70 3.65 1.00
N LYS A 61 -10.07 4.68 0.41
CA LYS A 61 -10.70 5.50 -0.64
C LYS A 61 -10.97 4.70 -1.92
N ALA A 62 -10.04 3.85 -2.35
CA ALA A 62 -10.18 3.01 -3.54
C ALA A 62 -11.18 1.87 -3.33
N ALA A 63 -11.30 1.35 -2.11
CA ALA A 63 -12.36 0.41 -1.72
C ALA A 63 -13.73 1.09 -1.73
N ALA A 64 -13.82 2.34 -1.29
CA ALA A 64 -15.03 3.15 -1.45
C ALA A 64 -15.37 3.39 -2.93
N ASP A 65 -14.38 3.62 -3.79
CA ASP A 65 -14.55 3.76 -5.24
C ASP A 65 -14.96 2.44 -5.93
N LYS A 66 -14.38 1.30 -5.52
CA LYS A 66 -14.78 -0.04 -5.99
C LYS A 66 -16.18 -0.42 -5.52
N ALA A 67 -16.59 -0.03 -4.32
CA ALA A 67 -17.95 -0.22 -3.83
C ALA A 67 -18.98 0.62 -4.62
N ALA A 68 -18.60 1.83 -5.05
CA ALA A 68 -19.44 2.65 -5.92
C ALA A 68 -19.59 2.05 -7.34
N GLN A 69 -18.52 1.45 -7.89
CA GLN A 69 -18.59 0.78 -9.20
C GLN A 69 -19.34 -0.56 -9.16
N ALA A 70 -19.36 -1.26 -8.03
CA ALA A 70 -20.13 -2.50 -7.87
C ALA A 70 -21.66 -2.27 -7.82
N SER A 71 -22.12 -1.06 -7.47
CA SER A 71 -23.54 -0.69 -7.52
C SER A 71 -24.04 -0.28 -8.91
N ALA A 72 -23.17 -0.09 -9.90
CA ALA A 72 -23.57 0.32 -11.25
C ALA A 72 -23.87 -0.84 -12.22
N THR A 73 -23.70 -2.10 -11.79
CA THR A 73 -23.85 -3.29 -12.66
C THR A 73 -25.11 -4.12 -12.35
N VAL A 74 -25.98 -3.68 -11.44
CA VAL A 74 -27.25 -4.37 -11.13
C VAL A 74 -28.41 -3.49 -11.56
N ASP A 75 -28.71 -3.44 -12.87
CA ASP A 75 -30.03 -3.09 -13.41
C ASP A 75 -30.00 -3.22 -14.95
N ASN A 76 -29.83 -4.45 -15.45
CA ASN A 76 -30.23 -4.70 -16.84
C ASN A 76 -30.66 -6.16 -17.04
N ASN A 77 -31.67 -6.59 -16.28
CA ASN A 77 -32.46 -7.75 -16.67
C ASN A 77 -33.91 -7.62 -16.18
N SER A 78 -34.60 -6.57 -16.63
CA SER A 78 -36.05 -6.56 -16.58
C SER A 78 -36.59 -5.66 -17.70
N VAL A 79 -37.61 -6.17 -18.39
CA VAL A 79 -38.29 -5.67 -19.61
C VAL A 79 -37.62 -6.12 -20.92
N GLN A 80 -38.25 -6.86 -21.82
CA GLN A 80 -39.60 -7.43 -21.93
C GLN A 80 -39.54 -8.57 -22.95
#